data_AF-A0ABC8KDN4-F1
#
_entry.id   AF-A0ABC8KDN4-F1
#
_cell.length_a   1.000
_cell.length_b   1.000
_cell.length_c   1.000
_cell.angle_alpha   90.00
_cell.angle_beta   90.00
_cell.angle_gamma   90.00
#
_symmetry.space_group_name_H-M   'P 1'
#
loop_
_entity.id
_entity.type
_entity.pdbx_description
1 polymer ?
#
loop_
_entity_poly.entity_id
_entity_poly.type
_entity_poly.pdbx_seq_one_letter_code
_entity_poly.pdbx_strand_id
1 'polypeptide(L)'
;MKKGAKRKGASKAIRKGGLWKAAFPVGTEWDQLDALYEFNWDFKHLEEALEEGGLLFGKKVFLFGCTEPQLVPFKGANKILHVPAVVAVVSPFPPSDKIGITSVQREVEEIIPMKTMKMDWLPYIPLENRGRQVDRMNFQIFVLGCTRRRAALRHMKEDLVKKYEYCLPYFYQPFKEDELEQSTEVQIMFPSEPPVVCEFDWEFDELEEFVDKLIEEEALPAEQKDEFKEYVKPQVRAAKKANREAKDARRKAIEEMSEDTKQAFQSMKFYKFYPLPSTDTPDVSGVKVTCLLQIV
;
A
#
# COMPACT_ATOMS: atom_id res chain seq x y z
N MET A 1 44.23 23.25 -18.54
CA MET A 1 44.14 22.35 -17.36
C MET A 1 43.13 22.90 -16.36
N LYS A 2 41.86 22.46 -16.39
CA LYS A 2 40.84 22.84 -15.40
C LYS A 2 40.68 21.71 -14.38
N LYS A 3 40.95 22.03 -13.11
CA LYS A 3 40.86 21.13 -11.96
C LYS A 3 39.41 20.67 -11.75
N GLY A 4 39.22 19.35 -11.69
CA GLY A 4 37.92 18.72 -11.39
C GLY A 4 37.52 18.91 -9.93
N ALA A 5 36.41 19.60 -9.71
CA ALA A 5 35.74 19.66 -8.41
C ALA A 5 35.01 18.33 -8.15
N LYS A 6 35.61 17.47 -7.31
CA LYS A 6 34.97 16.24 -6.81
C LYS A 6 33.76 16.60 -5.94
N ARG A 7 32.56 16.32 -6.45
CA ARG A 7 31.28 16.35 -5.71
C ARG A 7 31.33 15.40 -4.50
N LYS A 8 31.59 15.94 -3.30
CA LYS A 8 31.57 15.22 -2.00
C LYS A 8 30.23 15.32 -1.24
N GLY A 9 29.13 15.65 -1.92
CA GLY A 9 27.84 15.96 -1.27
C GLY A 9 26.88 14.79 -1.06
N ALA A 10 26.76 13.86 -2.02
CA ALA A 10 25.65 12.90 -2.01
C ALA A 10 25.92 11.59 -1.25
N SER A 11 27.19 11.18 -1.12
CA SER A 11 27.55 9.90 -0.46
C SER A 11 27.62 10.00 1.06
N LYS A 12 27.66 11.22 1.62
CA LYS A 12 27.81 11.43 3.08
C LYS A 12 26.47 11.39 3.85
N ALA A 13 25.33 11.63 3.17
CA ALA A 13 24.01 11.64 3.80
C ALA A 13 23.51 10.23 4.20
N ILE A 14 23.87 9.21 3.43
CA ILE A 14 23.56 7.79 3.75
C ILE A 14 24.40 7.29 4.96
N ARG A 15 25.43 8.04 5.37
CA ARG A 15 26.40 7.64 6.40
C ARG A 15 25.90 7.84 7.85
N LYS A 16 24.70 8.41 8.06
CA LYS A 16 24.10 8.71 9.38
C LYS A 16 22.59 8.42 9.46
N GLY A 17 21.96 7.98 8.37
CA GLY A 17 20.52 7.70 8.38
C GLY A 17 20.27 6.28 8.83
N GLY A 18 19.75 6.08 10.04
CA GLY A 18 19.38 4.78 10.59
C GLY A 18 18.42 3.99 9.69
N LEU A 19 18.09 2.78 10.11
CA LEU A 19 17.32 1.81 9.32
C LEU A 19 16.03 2.39 8.70
N TRP A 20 15.32 3.25 9.43
CA TRP A 20 14.09 3.88 8.97
C TRP A 20 14.29 4.78 7.74
N LYS A 21 15.47 5.42 7.56
CA LYS A 21 15.77 6.23 6.37
C LYS A 21 16.14 5.37 5.16
N ALA A 22 16.50 4.12 5.38
CA ALA A 22 16.73 3.14 4.32
C ALA A 22 15.41 2.58 3.79
N ALA A 23 14.38 2.50 4.65
CA ALA A 23 13.02 2.18 4.24
C ALA A 23 12.46 3.29 3.36
N PHE A 24 12.16 2.96 2.10
CA PHE A 24 11.51 3.91 1.21
C PHE A 24 10.14 4.26 1.82
N PRO A 25 9.81 5.55 2.01
CA PRO A 25 8.49 5.98 2.45
C PRO A 25 7.53 5.87 1.26
N VAL A 26 7.04 4.66 1.04
CA VAL A 26 6.07 4.36 -0.01
C VAL A 26 4.77 5.11 0.35
N GLY A 27 4.07 5.66 -0.64
CA GLY A 27 2.81 6.35 -0.37
C GLY A 27 2.96 7.77 0.21
N THR A 28 4.13 8.40 0.05
CA THR A 28 4.39 9.77 0.57
C THR A 28 4.58 10.76 -0.57
N GLU A 29 3.82 11.85 -0.53
CA GLU A 29 3.88 12.95 -1.50
C GLU A 29 5.27 13.59 -1.54
N TRP A 30 5.72 13.96 -2.75
CA TRP A 30 7.13 14.33 -2.96
C TRP A 30 7.54 15.65 -2.31
N ASP A 31 6.61 16.59 -2.22
CA ASP A 31 6.76 17.87 -1.54
C ASP A 31 6.81 17.69 -0.01
N GLN A 32 6.14 16.66 0.52
CA GLN A 32 6.17 16.29 1.93
C GLN A 32 7.44 15.52 2.35
N LEU A 33 8.17 14.91 1.40
CA LEU A 33 9.40 14.18 1.74
C LEU A 33 10.50 15.06 2.33
N ASP A 34 10.66 16.28 1.84
CA ASP A 34 11.67 17.18 2.41
C ASP A 34 11.24 17.63 3.82
N ALA A 35 9.94 17.85 4.05
CA ALA A 35 9.37 18.12 5.38
C ALA A 35 9.53 16.95 6.36
N LEU A 36 9.44 15.70 5.87
CA LEU A 36 9.64 14.50 6.69
C LEU A 36 11.04 14.45 7.32
N TYR A 37 12.05 14.93 6.59
CA TYR A 37 13.45 14.94 7.03
C TYR A 37 13.86 16.22 7.77
N GLU A 38 12.95 17.19 7.95
CA GLU A 38 13.19 18.36 8.82
C GLU A 38 13.33 17.95 10.28
N PHE A 39 12.61 16.92 10.68
CA PHE A 39 12.64 16.37 12.02
C PHE A 39 13.63 15.20 12.13
N ASN A 40 14.37 15.16 13.23
CA ASN A 40 15.26 14.04 13.53
C ASN A 40 14.49 12.95 14.29
N TRP A 41 13.58 12.28 13.59
CA TRP A 41 12.76 11.20 14.14
C TRP A 41 13.61 10.07 14.74
N ASP A 42 13.28 9.69 15.96
CA ASP A 42 13.96 8.62 16.69
C ASP A 42 13.24 7.28 16.50
N PHE A 43 13.91 6.34 15.83
CA PHE A 43 13.44 4.97 15.64
C PHE A 43 14.36 3.95 16.33
N LYS A 44 15.02 4.32 17.42
CA LYS A 44 15.94 3.43 18.12
C LYS A 44 15.28 2.10 18.53
N HIS A 45 14.01 2.11 18.94
CA HIS A 45 13.29 0.88 19.29
C HIS A 45 13.10 -0.10 18.13
N LEU A 46 13.16 0.36 16.88
CA LEU A 46 13.07 -0.50 15.69
C LEU A 46 14.39 -1.25 15.53
N GLU A 47 15.50 -0.56 15.75
CA GLU A 47 16.83 -1.15 15.73
C GLU A 47 16.99 -2.12 16.90
N GLU A 48 16.60 -1.73 18.12
CA GLU A 48 16.58 -2.59 19.32
C GLU A 48 15.70 -3.83 19.12
N ALA A 49 14.56 -3.71 18.42
CA ALA A 49 13.71 -4.86 18.11
C ALA A 49 14.41 -5.88 17.21
N LEU A 50 15.39 -5.47 16.41
CA LEU A 50 16.14 -6.32 15.48
C LEU A 50 17.47 -6.81 16.06
N GLU A 51 17.93 -6.27 17.18
CA GLU A 51 19.16 -6.63 17.89
C GLU A 51 18.95 -7.82 18.84
N GLU A 52 20.03 -8.40 19.37
CA GLU A 52 19.99 -9.57 20.27
C GLU A 52 19.08 -9.31 21.48
N GLY A 53 18.12 -10.21 21.71
CA GLY A 53 17.10 -10.05 22.75
C GLY A 53 15.86 -9.24 22.32
N GLY A 54 15.89 -8.62 21.13
CA GLY A 54 14.77 -7.91 20.53
C GLY A 54 13.67 -8.84 19.98
N LEU A 55 12.44 -8.30 19.87
CA LEU A 55 11.26 -9.05 19.43
C LEU A 55 11.39 -9.68 18.03
N LEU A 56 12.14 -9.03 17.14
CA LEU A 56 12.33 -9.40 15.75
C LEU A 56 13.69 -10.06 15.49
N PHE A 57 14.51 -10.23 16.53
CA PHE A 57 15.83 -10.85 16.41
C PHE A 57 15.76 -12.27 15.84
N GLY A 58 16.67 -12.58 14.92
CA GLY A 58 16.77 -13.90 14.29
C GLY A 58 15.64 -14.25 13.31
N LYS A 59 14.63 -13.38 13.17
CA LYS A 59 13.51 -13.58 12.26
C LYS A 59 13.81 -12.99 10.89
N LYS A 60 13.19 -13.55 9.86
CA LYS A 60 13.19 -12.94 8.53
C LYS A 60 12.14 -11.84 8.47
N VAL A 61 12.58 -10.61 8.21
CA VAL A 61 11.78 -9.38 8.32
C VAL A 61 11.86 -8.57 7.04
N PHE A 62 10.71 -8.07 6.60
CA PHE A 62 10.56 -7.18 5.45
C PHE A 62 10.03 -5.83 5.92
N LEU A 63 10.74 -4.75 5.63
CA LEU A 63 10.46 -3.41 6.13
C LEU A 63 10.04 -2.49 5.00
N PHE A 64 8.99 -1.70 5.20
CA PHE A 64 8.67 -0.57 4.31
C PHE A 64 8.27 0.65 5.14
N GLY A 65 8.56 1.84 4.63
CA GLY A 65 8.16 3.09 5.24
C GLY A 65 6.82 3.55 4.69
N CYS A 66 6.04 4.23 5.52
CA CYS A 66 4.87 5.00 5.12
C CYS A 66 4.84 6.32 5.91
N THR A 67 3.97 7.24 5.52
CA THR A 67 3.68 8.44 6.32
C THR A 67 2.20 8.57 6.55
N GLU A 68 1.84 9.16 7.68
CA GLU A 68 0.44 9.36 8.07
C GLU A 68 0.21 10.79 8.48
N PRO A 69 -0.76 11.49 7.87
CA PRO A 69 -1.10 12.85 8.25
C PRO A 69 -1.76 12.85 9.63
N GLN A 70 -1.18 13.60 10.57
CA GLN A 70 -1.66 13.69 11.94
C GLN A 70 -1.77 15.14 12.39
N LEU A 71 -2.87 15.48 13.05
CA LEU A 71 -3.02 16.78 13.71
C LEU A 71 -2.31 16.73 15.07
N VAL A 72 -1.17 17.41 15.19
CA VAL A 72 -0.35 17.40 16.40
C VAL A 72 -0.07 18.81 16.93
N PRO A 73 -0.02 19.00 18.26
CA PRO A 73 0.43 20.25 18.84
C PRO A 73 1.95 20.37 18.66
N PHE A 74 2.39 21.42 17.96
CA PHE A 74 3.81 21.70 17.77
C PHE A 74 4.10 23.20 17.91
N LYS A 75 5.01 23.56 18.82
CA LYS A 75 5.40 24.95 19.12
C LYS A 75 4.20 25.88 19.41
N GLY A 76 3.22 25.40 20.18
CA GLY A 76 2.07 26.19 20.62
C GLY A 76 0.94 26.35 19.59
N ALA A 77 1.01 25.68 18.43
CA ALA A 77 -0.06 25.62 17.44
C ALA A 77 -0.35 24.18 17.04
N ASN A 78 -1.61 23.87 16.70
CA ASN A 78 -1.95 22.59 16.08
C ASN A 78 -1.58 22.64 14.59
N LYS A 79 -0.79 21.66 14.14
CA LYS A 79 -0.37 21.53 12.75
C LYS A 79 -0.64 20.11 12.26
N ILE A 80 -1.06 20.00 11.00
CA ILE A 80 -1.09 18.71 10.31
C ILE A 80 0.35 18.39 9.90
N LEU A 81 0.88 17.27 10.38
CA LEU A 81 2.23 16.78 10.10
C LEU A 81 2.16 15.34 9.61
N HIS A 82 2.92 15.04 8.57
CA HIS A 82 3.11 13.66 8.09
C HIS A 82 4.10 12.94 9.00
N VAL A 83 3.59 12.10 9.89
CA VAL A 83 4.39 11.32 10.84
C VAL A 83 4.91 10.07 10.11
N PRO A 84 6.22 9.80 10.10
CA PRO A 84 6.73 8.57 9.52
C PRO A 84 6.34 7.37 10.37
N ALA A 85 6.05 6.26 9.71
CA ALA A 85 5.96 4.97 10.33
C ALA A 85 6.77 3.95 9.52
N VAL A 86 7.29 2.93 10.20
CA VAL A 86 7.93 1.79 9.57
C VAL A 86 7.12 0.55 9.90
N VAL A 87 6.70 -0.17 8.85
CA VAL A 87 6.00 -1.44 9.00
C VAL A 87 6.99 -2.56 8.78
N ALA A 88 7.04 -3.48 9.74
CA ALA A 88 7.83 -4.69 9.71
C ALA A 88 6.93 -5.92 9.55
N VAL A 89 7.19 -6.70 8.50
CA VAL A 89 6.48 -7.93 8.19
C VAL A 89 7.41 -9.10 8.45
N VAL A 90 7.08 -9.91 9.45
CA VAL A 90 7.78 -11.18 9.71
C VAL A 90 7.21 -12.23 8.77
N SER A 91 8.04 -12.73 7.86
CA SER A 91 7.64 -13.71 6.86
C SER A 91 8.84 -14.52 6.37
N PRO A 92 8.68 -15.81 6.04
CA PRO A 92 9.75 -16.62 5.45
C PRO A 92 10.04 -16.24 3.97
N PHE A 93 9.13 -15.55 3.29
CA PHE A 93 9.27 -15.09 1.90
C PHE A 93 8.82 -13.63 1.73
N PRO A 94 9.19 -12.94 0.63
CA PRO A 94 8.76 -11.58 0.37
C PRO A 94 7.24 -11.44 0.42
N PRO A 95 6.69 -10.55 1.27
CA PRO A 95 5.27 -10.56 1.57
C PRO A 95 4.40 -10.05 0.41
N SER A 96 5.01 -9.47 -0.62
CA SER A 96 4.35 -9.08 -1.86
C SER A 96 5.36 -8.87 -2.98
N ASP A 97 4.96 -9.09 -4.23
CA ASP A 97 5.67 -8.66 -5.45
C ASP A 97 4.84 -7.63 -6.27
N LYS A 98 3.75 -7.14 -5.69
CA LYS A 98 2.78 -6.21 -6.29
C LYS A 98 2.65 -4.92 -5.47
N ILE A 99 2.23 -3.87 -6.15
CA ILE A 99 1.91 -2.57 -5.59
C ILE A 99 0.45 -2.29 -5.88
N GLY A 100 -0.31 -1.94 -4.84
CA GLY A 100 -1.62 -1.33 -4.98
C GLY A 100 -1.44 0.18 -5.11
N ILE A 101 -2.19 0.79 -6.01
CA ILE A 101 -2.24 2.25 -6.16
C ILE A 101 -3.66 2.68 -5.83
N THR A 102 -3.83 3.25 -4.64
CA THR A 102 -5.11 3.76 -4.13
C THR A 102 -5.08 5.29 -4.15
N SER A 103 -5.71 5.88 -5.16
CA SER A 103 -5.95 7.33 -5.18
C SER A 103 -7.34 7.59 -4.64
N VAL A 104 -7.48 8.58 -3.75
CA VAL A 104 -8.78 9.06 -3.24
C VAL A 104 -9.74 9.47 -4.38
N GLN A 105 -9.20 9.75 -5.57
CA GLN A 105 -9.95 10.17 -6.75
C GLN A 105 -10.26 9.01 -7.73
N ARG A 106 -9.86 7.77 -7.44
CA ARG A 106 -10.09 6.62 -8.32
C ARG A 106 -11.00 5.61 -7.64
N GLU A 107 -12.09 5.23 -8.32
CA GLU A 107 -13.03 4.18 -7.85
C GLU A 107 -12.40 2.78 -7.77
N VAL A 108 -11.34 2.51 -8.55
CA VAL A 108 -10.74 1.17 -8.65
C VAL A 108 -9.25 1.19 -8.27
N GLU A 109 -8.88 0.31 -7.34
CA GLU A 109 -7.49 0.04 -6.98
C GLU A 109 -6.71 -0.54 -8.18
N GLU A 110 -5.60 0.11 -8.56
CA GLU A 110 -4.75 -0.39 -9.64
C GLU A 110 -3.63 -1.25 -9.04
N ILE A 111 -3.69 -2.57 -9.25
CA ILE A 111 -2.65 -3.51 -8.78
C ILE A 111 -1.64 -3.78 -9.91
N ILE A 112 -0.37 -3.41 -9.69
CA ILE A 112 0.71 -3.57 -10.68
C ILE A 112 1.93 -4.30 -10.10
N PRO A 113 2.75 -4.99 -10.91
CA PRO A 113 4.01 -5.59 -10.43
C PRO A 113 5.01 -4.53 -9.92
N MET A 114 5.66 -4.79 -8.77
CA MET A 114 6.69 -3.91 -8.19
C MET A 114 7.81 -3.55 -9.19
N LYS A 115 8.17 -4.51 -10.04
CA LYS A 115 9.21 -4.35 -11.08
C LYS A 115 8.89 -3.24 -12.08
N THR A 116 7.62 -3.00 -12.39
CA THR A 116 7.15 -1.91 -13.25
C THR A 116 7.54 -0.55 -12.66
N MET A 117 7.40 -0.43 -11.34
CA MET A 117 7.75 0.77 -10.56
C MET A 117 9.23 0.84 -10.18
N LYS A 118 10.05 -0.15 -10.58
CA LYS A 118 11.46 -0.30 -10.19
C LYS A 118 11.65 -0.43 -8.68
N MET A 119 10.68 -1.06 -8.03
CA MET A 119 10.69 -1.40 -6.61
C MET A 119 11.03 -2.88 -6.41
N ASP A 120 11.72 -3.17 -5.31
CA ASP A 120 12.04 -4.55 -4.91
C ASP A 120 12.36 -4.61 -3.40
N TRP A 121 12.32 -5.81 -2.83
CA TRP A 121 12.77 -6.08 -1.47
C TRP A 121 14.29 -6.23 -1.46
N LEU A 122 14.99 -5.18 -1.08
CA LEU A 122 16.45 -5.14 -1.09
C LEU A 122 17.00 -5.62 0.26
N PRO A 123 18.03 -6.47 0.28
CA PRO A 123 18.66 -6.88 1.52
C PRO A 123 19.24 -5.65 2.24
N TYR A 124 18.92 -5.50 3.52
CA TYR A 124 19.50 -4.46 4.34
C TYR A 124 20.82 -4.92 4.92
N ILE A 125 21.87 -4.14 4.69
CA ILE A 125 23.19 -4.37 5.27
C ILE A 125 23.40 -3.34 6.39
N PRO A 126 23.39 -3.77 7.67
CA PRO A 126 23.71 -2.89 8.80
C PRO A 126 25.06 -2.20 8.58
N LEU A 127 25.15 -0.94 9.00
CA LEU A 127 26.32 -0.08 8.74
C LEU A 127 27.64 -0.74 9.18
N GLU A 128 27.63 -1.43 10.31
CA GLU A 128 28.77 -2.13 10.90
C GLU A 128 29.29 -3.27 10.02
N ASN A 129 28.41 -3.84 9.19
CA ASN A 129 28.66 -5.04 8.40
C ASN A 129 28.99 -4.74 6.93
N ARG A 130 28.91 -3.48 6.48
CA ARG A 130 29.12 -3.08 5.07
C ARG A 130 30.56 -3.25 4.54
N GLY A 131 31.51 -3.65 5.38
CA GLY A 131 32.88 -3.99 4.98
C GLY A 131 33.14 -5.48 4.74
N ARG A 132 32.18 -6.37 5.04
CA ARG A 132 32.32 -7.82 4.85
C ARG A 132 31.84 -8.23 3.45
N GLN A 133 32.34 -9.36 2.93
CA GLN A 133 31.88 -9.91 1.65
C GLN A 133 30.38 -10.21 1.71
N VAL A 134 29.60 -9.44 0.95
CA VAL A 134 28.13 -9.46 0.89
C VAL A 134 27.61 -10.85 0.52
N ASP A 135 28.32 -11.58 -0.34
CA ASP A 135 27.91 -12.90 -0.86
C ASP A 135 27.90 -14.02 0.19
N ARG A 136 28.49 -13.80 1.37
CA ARG A 136 28.55 -14.81 2.46
C ARG A 136 27.55 -14.51 3.60
N MET A 137 26.71 -13.49 3.46
CA MET A 137 25.74 -13.11 4.49
C MET A 137 24.40 -13.82 4.29
N ASN A 138 23.90 -14.44 5.36
CA ASN A 138 22.50 -14.83 5.44
C ASN A 138 21.67 -13.59 5.81
N PHE A 139 21.06 -12.95 4.81
CA PHE A 139 20.24 -11.76 5.05
C PHE A 139 18.90 -12.13 5.68
N GLN A 140 18.65 -11.61 6.86
CA GLN A 140 17.37 -11.76 7.57
C GLN A 140 16.49 -10.51 7.46
N ILE A 141 17.05 -9.36 7.07
CA ILE A 141 16.32 -8.09 7.00
C ILE A 141 16.32 -7.59 5.56
N PHE A 142 15.13 -7.30 5.05
CA PHE A 142 14.90 -6.75 3.72
C PHE A 142 14.11 -5.47 3.85
N VAL A 143 14.35 -4.54 2.93
CA VAL A 143 13.72 -3.23 2.92
C VAL A 143 13.17 -2.98 1.53
N LEU A 144 11.91 -2.53 1.44
CA LEU A 144 11.33 -2.10 0.19
C LEU A 144 12.07 -0.84 -0.29
N GLY A 145 12.72 -0.95 -1.44
CA GLY A 145 13.51 0.12 -2.02
C GLY A 145 13.10 0.40 -3.45
N CYS A 146 13.14 1.68 -3.84
CA CYS A 146 13.05 2.09 -5.24
C CYS A 146 14.46 2.28 -5.81
N THR A 147 14.78 1.55 -6.88
CA THR A 147 16.09 1.65 -7.54
C THR A 147 16.22 2.85 -8.49
N ARG A 148 15.11 3.55 -8.78
CA ARG A 148 15.15 4.81 -9.54
C ARG A 148 15.75 5.93 -8.71
N ARG A 149 16.64 6.71 -9.32
CA ARG A 149 17.21 7.91 -8.69
C ARG A 149 16.13 8.97 -8.51
N ARG A 150 16.11 9.64 -7.35
CA ARG A 150 15.21 10.76 -7.03
C ARG A 150 15.16 11.83 -8.14
N ALA A 151 16.29 12.15 -8.76
CA ALA A 151 16.36 13.13 -9.85
C ALA A 151 15.62 12.69 -11.13
N ALA A 152 15.57 11.38 -11.42
CA ALA A 152 14.85 10.86 -12.58
C ALA A 152 13.34 10.87 -12.37
N LEU A 153 12.87 10.88 -11.12
CA LEU A 153 11.45 10.95 -10.79
C LEU A 153 10.86 12.34 -11.02
N ARG A 154 11.63 13.41 -10.76
CA ARG A 154 11.22 14.83 -10.94
C ARG A 154 10.91 15.23 -12.38
N HIS A 155 11.34 14.46 -13.36
CA HIS A 155 11.16 14.75 -14.79
C HIS A 155 10.11 13.85 -15.44
N MET A 156 9.36 13.07 -14.65
CA MET A 156 8.27 12.25 -15.17
C MET A 156 6.97 13.05 -15.33
N LYS A 157 6.05 12.51 -16.13
CA LYS A 157 4.69 13.02 -16.25
C LYS A 157 3.99 12.95 -14.90
N GLU A 158 3.17 13.94 -14.60
CA GLU A 158 2.47 14.09 -13.32
C GLU A 158 1.68 12.83 -12.92
N ASP A 159 0.95 12.21 -13.86
CA ASP A 159 0.20 10.97 -13.59
C ASP A 159 1.08 9.82 -13.10
N LEU A 160 2.30 9.73 -13.62
CA LEU A 160 3.24 8.69 -13.22
C LEU A 160 3.86 9.02 -11.86
N VAL A 161 4.08 10.30 -11.56
CA VAL A 161 4.54 10.76 -10.24
C VAL A 161 3.49 10.41 -9.17
N LYS A 162 2.20 10.68 -9.44
CA LYS A 162 1.08 10.32 -8.55
C LYS A 162 1.03 8.84 -8.21
N LYS A 163 1.36 7.95 -9.15
CA LYS A 163 1.47 6.50 -8.86
C LYS A 163 2.53 6.17 -7.80
N TYR A 164 3.60 6.95 -7.71
CA TYR A 164 4.61 6.79 -6.65
C TYR A 164 4.16 7.40 -5.32
N GLU A 165 3.32 8.43 -5.35
CA GLU A 165 2.78 9.09 -4.15
C GLU A 165 1.68 8.28 -3.48
N TYR A 166 0.94 7.47 -4.24
CA TYR A 166 -0.19 6.65 -3.75
C TYR A 166 0.07 5.14 -3.78
N CYS A 167 1.33 4.72 -3.94
CA CYS A 167 1.64 3.29 -3.94
C CYS A 167 1.74 2.74 -2.51
N LEU A 168 1.25 1.52 -2.30
CA LEU A 168 1.52 0.72 -1.12
C LEU A 168 1.80 -0.73 -1.55
N PRO A 169 2.60 -1.51 -0.79
CA PRO A 169 2.74 -2.93 -1.05
C PRO A 169 1.38 -3.62 -0.97
N TYR A 170 1.02 -4.39 -2.01
CA TYR A 170 -0.25 -5.11 -2.04
C TYR A 170 -0.09 -6.46 -1.34
N PHE A 171 -0.59 -6.61 -0.11
CA PHE A 171 -0.47 -7.85 0.64
C PHE A 171 -1.65 -8.76 0.32
N TYR A 172 -1.42 -9.78 -0.50
CA TYR A 172 -2.43 -10.80 -0.81
C TYR A 172 -2.50 -11.84 0.30
N GLN A 173 -3.66 -11.98 0.97
CA GLN A 173 -3.89 -13.04 1.95
C GLN A 173 -4.89 -14.08 1.38
N PRO A 174 -4.43 -15.20 0.80
CA PRO A 174 -5.30 -16.16 0.10
C PRO A 174 -6.42 -16.76 0.97
N PHE A 175 -6.22 -16.81 2.29
CA PHE A 175 -7.21 -17.35 3.23
C PHE A 175 -8.32 -16.37 3.61
N LYS A 176 -8.15 -15.09 3.29
CA LYS A 176 -9.22 -14.10 3.40
C LYS A 176 -10.00 -14.08 2.09
N GLU A 177 -11.31 -13.88 2.23
CA GLU A 177 -12.13 -13.54 1.08
C GLU A 177 -11.91 -12.06 0.77
N ASP A 178 -11.69 -11.78 -0.52
CA ASP A 178 -11.60 -10.42 -1.02
C ASP A 178 -12.99 -9.77 -0.93
N GLU A 179 -13.06 -8.50 -0.53
CA GLU A 179 -14.31 -7.73 -0.49
C GLU A 179 -14.97 -7.71 -1.89
N LEU A 180 -14.18 -7.72 -2.96
CA LEU A 180 -14.66 -7.82 -4.34
C LEU A 180 -15.26 -9.20 -4.65
N GLU A 181 -14.73 -10.28 -4.06
CA GLU A 181 -15.33 -11.63 -4.19
C GLU A 181 -16.68 -11.74 -3.46
N GLN A 182 -16.90 -10.88 -2.46
CA GLN A 182 -18.15 -10.80 -1.69
C GLN A 182 -19.14 -9.79 -2.28
N SER A 183 -18.67 -8.79 -3.02
CA SER A 183 -19.53 -7.76 -3.59
C SER A 183 -20.61 -8.35 -4.51
N THR A 184 -21.85 -7.98 -4.20
CA THR A 184 -23.07 -8.31 -4.94
C THR A 184 -23.61 -7.15 -5.75
N GLU A 185 -22.89 -6.04 -5.72
CA GLU A 185 -23.22 -4.79 -6.36
C GLU A 185 -22.65 -4.74 -7.78
N VAL A 186 -23.45 -4.25 -8.72
CA VAL A 186 -23.03 -3.96 -10.08
C VAL A 186 -23.26 -2.49 -10.35
N GLN A 187 -22.20 -1.78 -10.72
CA GLN A 187 -22.33 -0.44 -11.27
C GLN A 187 -22.88 -0.54 -12.70
N ILE A 188 -24.08 -0.01 -12.90
CA ILE A 188 -24.80 0.00 -14.17
C ILE A 188 -24.65 1.39 -14.79
N MET A 189 -24.19 1.44 -16.04
CA MET A 189 -24.15 2.65 -16.86
C MET A 189 -25.04 2.46 -18.09
N PHE A 190 -26.32 2.79 -17.96
CA PHE A 190 -27.30 2.62 -19.03
C PHE A 190 -27.25 3.80 -20.00
N PRO A 191 -27.09 3.57 -21.32
CA PRO A 191 -26.88 4.61 -22.31
C PRO A 191 -28.20 5.27 -22.77
N SER A 192 -28.92 5.90 -21.85
CA SER A 192 -30.08 6.76 -22.11
C SER A 192 -29.69 8.24 -22.30
N GLU A 193 -30.65 9.09 -22.67
CA GLU A 193 -30.47 10.55 -22.68
C GLU A 193 -31.37 11.19 -21.62
N PRO A 194 -30.82 11.66 -20.47
CA PRO A 194 -29.43 11.55 -20.01
C PRO A 194 -29.06 10.11 -19.55
N PRO A 195 -27.76 9.74 -19.50
CA PRO A 195 -27.34 8.40 -19.07
C PRO A 195 -27.72 8.12 -17.62
N VAL A 196 -28.24 6.92 -17.35
CA VAL A 196 -28.53 6.46 -15.99
C VAL A 196 -27.30 5.75 -15.44
N VAL A 197 -26.80 6.25 -14.30
CA VAL A 197 -25.70 5.63 -13.55
C VAL A 197 -26.24 5.25 -12.19
N CYS A 198 -26.24 3.96 -11.87
CA CYS A 198 -26.75 3.44 -10.60
C CYS A 198 -26.02 2.18 -10.16
N GLU A 199 -26.17 1.81 -8.90
CA GLU A 199 -25.63 0.58 -8.33
C GLU A 199 -26.81 -0.37 -8.09
N PHE A 200 -26.70 -1.60 -8.58
CA PHE A 200 -27.71 -2.64 -8.41
C PHE A 200 -27.12 -3.82 -7.65
N ASP A 201 -27.66 -4.14 -6.48
CA ASP A 201 -27.26 -5.30 -5.70
C ASP A 201 -28.16 -6.50 -5.99
N TRP A 202 -27.63 -7.57 -6.60
CA TRP A 202 -28.46 -8.72 -6.97
C TRP A 202 -28.90 -9.62 -5.80
N GLU A 203 -28.37 -9.41 -4.59
CA GLU A 203 -28.71 -10.13 -3.37
C GLU A 203 -29.74 -9.36 -2.52
N PHE A 204 -29.62 -8.02 -2.48
CA PHE A 204 -30.50 -7.15 -1.69
C PHE A 204 -31.58 -6.43 -2.50
N ASP A 205 -31.38 -6.19 -3.79
CA ASP A 205 -32.36 -5.54 -4.66
C ASP A 205 -33.19 -6.55 -5.46
N GLU A 206 -34.51 -6.36 -5.43
CA GLU A 206 -35.40 -6.98 -6.39
C GLU A 206 -35.46 -6.10 -7.65
N LEU A 207 -35.10 -6.67 -8.81
CA LEU A 207 -34.99 -5.94 -10.08
C LEU A 207 -36.26 -5.15 -10.45
N GLU A 208 -37.44 -5.68 -10.11
CA GLU A 208 -38.70 -5.00 -10.39
C GLU A 208 -38.86 -3.75 -9.53
N GLU A 209 -38.71 -3.89 -8.20
CA GLU A 209 -38.82 -2.78 -7.24
C GLU A 209 -37.74 -1.73 -7.46
N PHE A 210 -36.52 -2.16 -7.80
CA PHE A 210 -35.41 -1.25 -8.10
C PHE A 210 -35.71 -0.36 -9.29
N VAL A 211 -36.23 -0.94 -10.38
CA VAL A 211 -36.57 -0.19 -11.59
C VAL A 211 -37.77 0.72 -11.36
N ASP A 212 -38.76 0.28 -10.58
CA ASP A 212 -39.91 1.11 -10.22
C ASP A 212 -39.49 2.35 -9.42
N LYS A 213 -38.56 2.21 -8.45
CA LYS A 213 -37.98 3.35 -7.73
C LYS A 213 -37.26 4.33 -8.66
N LEU A 214 -36.47 3.84 -9.61
CA LEU A 214 -35.79 4.70 -10.58
C LEU A 214 -36.78 5.49 -11.47
N ILE A 215 -37.95 4.93 -11.76
CA ILE A 215 -39.01 5.62 -12.50
C ILE A 215 -39.71 6.65 -11.61
N GLU A 216 -40.01 6.31 -10.36
CA GLU A 216 -40.60 7.23 -9.37
C GLU A 216 -39.71 8.45 -9.09
N GLU A 217 -38.40 8.25 -9.09
CA GLU A 217 -37.39 9.32 -8.92
C GLU A 217 -37.11 10.10 -10.21
N GLU A 218 -37.84 9.83 -11.31
CA GLU A 218 -37.64 10.41 -12.64
C GLU A 218 -36.22 10.20 -13.22
N ALA A 219 -35.47 9.22 -12.69
CA ALA A 219 -34.14 8.86 -13.16
C ALA A 219 -34.20 8.00 -14.43
N LEU A 220 -35.21 7.13 -14.56
CA LEU A 220 -35.42 6.27 -15.73
C LEU A 220 -36.81 6.55 -16.36
N PRO A 221 -36.90 6.79 -17.68
CA PRO A 221 -38.21 6.88 -18.34
C PRO A 221 -38.98 5.56 -18.27
N ALA A 222 -40.27 5.62 -17.93
CA ALA A 222 -41.13 4.42 -17.84
C ALA A 222 -41.17 3.61 -19.14
N GLU A 223 -41.01 4.25 -20.30
CA GLU A 223 -40.96 3.62 -21.62
C GLU A 223 -39.73 2.72 -21.80
N GLN A 224 -38.63 3.02 -21.09
CA GLN A 224 -37.36 2.28 -21.17
C GLN A 224 -37.22 1.21 -20.08
N LYS A 225 -38.28 0.97 -19.28
CA LYS A 225 -38.31 -0.01 -18.20
C LYS A 225 -37.83 -1.40 -18.63
N ASP A 226 -38.38 -1.94 -19.71
CA ASP A 226 -38.04 -3.28 -20.18
C ASP A 226 -36.65 -3.34 -20.81
N GLU A 227 -36.23 -2.29 -21.52
CA GLU A 227 -34.89 -2.18 -22.10
C GLU A 227 -33.81 -2.14 -21.01
N PHE A 228 -34.04 -1.35 -19.96
CA PHE A 228 -33.14 -1.27 -18.80
C PHE A 228 -33.00 -2.63 -18.10
N LYS A 229 -34.11 -3.34 -17.87
CA LYS A 229 -34.06 -4.69 -17.27
C LYS A 229 -33.27 -5.67 -18.11
N GLU A 230 -33.46 -5.67 -19.43
CA GLU A 230 -32.68 -6.50 -20.35
C GLU A 230 -31.21 -6.08 -20.41
N TYR A 231 -30.88 -4.83 -20.11
CA TYR A 231 -29.51 -4.33 -19.99
C TYR A 231 -28.81 -4.73 -18.68
N VAL A 232 -29.54 -4.77 -17.55
CA VAL A 232 -28.98 -5.14 -16.24
C VAL A 232 -28.70 -6.65 -16.15
N LYS A 233 -29.61 -7.50 -16.66
CA LYS A 233 -29.47 -8.97 -16.63
C LYS A 233 -28.10 -9.51 -17.09
N PRO A 234 -27.56 -9.14 -18.27
CA PRO A 234 -26.27 -9.64 -18.73
C PRO A 234 -25.10 -9.13 -17.89
N GLN A 235 -25.17 -7.90 -17.36
CA GLN A 235 -24.13 -7.35 -16.48
C GLN A 235 -24.07 -8.11 -15.15
N VAL A 236 -25.22 -8.36 -14.53
CA VAL A 236 -25.33 -9.19 -13.32
C VAL A 236 -24.83 -10.61 -13.58
N ARG A 237 -25.16 -11.20 -14.74
CA ARG A 237 -24.63 -12.53 -15.12
C ARG A 237 -23.11 -12.52 -15.29
N ALA A 238 -22.55 -11.46 -15.88
CA ALA A 238 -21.11 -11.32 -16.06
C ALA A 238 -20.40 -11.17 -14.72
N ALA A 239 -20.92 -10.33 -13.82
CA ALA A 239 -20.39 -10.12 -12.47
C ALA A 239 -20.46 -11.42 -11.64
N LYS A 240 -21.60 -12.12 -11.62
CA LYS A 240 -21.73 -13.43 -10.96
C LYS A 240 -20.73 -14.47 -11.49
N LYS A 241 -20.50 -14.47 -12.81
CA LYS A 241 -19.51 -15.36 -13.44
C LYS A 241 -18.09 -14.99 -13.01
N ALA A 242 -17.74 -13.71 -13.02
CA ALA A 242 -16.44 -13.21 -12.58
C ALA A 242 -16.17 -13.57 -11.10
N ASN A 243 -17.15 -13.36 -10.21
CA ASN A 243 -17.04 -13.71 -8.79
C ASN A 243 -16.84 -15.21 -8.59
N ARG A 244 -17.54 -16.05 -9.36
CA ARG A 244 -17.34 -17.50 -9.32
C ARG A 244 -15.94 -17.91 -9.80
N GLU A 245 -15.49 -17.34 -10.91
CA GLU A 245 -14.15 -17.62 -11.46
C GLU A 245 -13.05 -17.17 -10.49
N ALA A 246 -13.21 -16.02 -9.83
CA ALA A 246 -12.29 -15.55 -8.79
C ALA A 246 -12.25 -16.51 -7.59
N LYS A 247 -13.40 -16.91 -7.05
CA LYS A 247 -13.50 -17.90 -5.96
C LYS A 247 -12.89 -19.25 -6.32
N ASP A 248 -13.14 -19.73 -7.54
CA ASP A 248 -12.59 -20.99 -8.04
C ASP A 248 -11.07 -20.89 -8.23
N ALA A 249 -10.56 -19.77 -8.75
CA ALA A 249 -9.12 -19.52 -8.88
C ALA A 249 -8.43 -19.44 -7.52
N ARG A 250 -9.04 -18.76 -6.54
CA ARG A 250 -8.52 -18.68 -5.16
C ARG A 250 -8.49 -20.06 -4.51
N ARG A 251 -9.58 -20.82 -4.60
CA ARG A 251 -9.64 -22.20 -4.07
C ARG A 251 -8.55 -23.08 -4.69
N LYS A 252 -8.41 -23.04 -6.01
CA LYS A 252 -7.37 -23.78 -6.71
C LYS A 252 -5.96 -23.36 -6.27
N ALA A 253 -5.70 -22.07 -6.12
CA ALA A 253 -4.42 -21.57 -5.61
C ALA A 253 -4.12 -22.10 -4.20
N ILE A 254 -5.12 -22.12 -3.30
CA ILE A 254 -4.97 -22.69 -1.95
C ILE A 254 -4.72 -24.20 -2.01
N GLU A 255 -5.38 -24.93 -2.89
CA GLU A 255 -5.19 -26.38 -3.05
C GLU A 255 -3.79 -26.72 -3.57
N GLU A 256 -3.26 -25.93 -4.52
CA GLU A 256 -1.93 -26.11 -5.10
C GLU A 256 -0.79 -25.62 -4.18
N MET A 257 -1.09 -24.81 -3.17
CA MET A 257 -0.10 -24.34 -2.20
C MET A 257 0.42 -25.47 -1.29
N SER A 258 1.74 -25.49 -1.09
CA SER A 258 2.37 -26.39 -0.11
C SER A 258 1.97 -26.04 1.32
N GLU A 259 1.99 -27.04 2.21
CA GLU A 259 1.66 -26.87 3.62
C GLU A 259 2.56 -25.84 4.31
N ASP A 260 3.86 -25.86 4.01
CA ASP A 260 4.83 -24.86 4.50
C ASP A 260 4.43 -23.43 4.09
N THR A 261 3.93 -23.24 2.86
CA THR A 261 3.49 -21.94 2.37
C THR A 261 2.20 -21.50 3.06
N LYS A 262 1.27 -22.43 3.31
CA LYS A 262 0.03 -22.15 4.04
C LYS A 262 0.33 -21.68 5.47
N GLN A 263 1.19 -22.40 6.17
CA GLN A 263 1.63 -22.03 7.52
C GLN A 263 2.39 -20.70 7.54
N ALA A 264 3.19 -20.41 6.51
CA ALA A 264 3.86 -19.12 6.37
C ALA A 264 2.88 -17.94 6.24
N PHE A 265 1.82 -18.08 5.44
CA PHE A 265 0.78 -17.04 5.31
C PHE A 265 -0.01 -16.84 6.62
N GLN A 266 -0.30 -17.91 7.35
CA GLN A 266 -1.00 -17.84 8.64
C GLN A 266 -0.12 -17.30 9.78
N SER A 267 1.19 -17.55 9.74
CA SER A 267 2.14 -17.08 10.75
C SER A 267 2.70 -15.69 10.47
N MET A 268 2.36 -15.08 9.34
CA MET A 268 2.78 -13.73 8.97
C MET A 268 2.30 -12.72 10.01
N LYS A 269 3.22 -11.87 10.48
CA LYS A 269 2.92 -10.85 11.51
C LYS A 269 3.39 -9.49 11.07
N PHE A 270 2.54 -8.49 11.29
CA PHE A 270 2.80 -7.09 10.99
C PHE A 270 3.04 -6.34 12.30
N TYR A 271 4.14 -5.59 12.36
CA TYR A 271 4.48 -4.70 13.46
C TYR A 271 4.65 -3.31 12.88
N LYS A 272 4.05 -2.31 13.52
CA LYS A 272 4.19 -0.93 13.10
C LYS A 272 4.93 -0.13 14.16
N PHE A 273 5.99 0.52 13.72
CA PHE A 273 6.88 1.31 14.53
C PHE A 273 6.64 2.79 14.21
N TYR A 274 6.34 3.57 15.24
CA TYR A 274 6.27 5.03 15.20
C TYR A 274 7.49 5.62 15.88
N PRO A 275 7.91 6.86 15.57
CA PRO A 275 9.06 7.45 16.24
C PRO A 275 8.81 7.62 17.73
N LEU A 276 9.88 7.47 18.53
CA LEU A 276 9.86 7.81 19.95
C LEU A 276 9.73 9.32 20.14
N PRO A 277 9.04 9.76 21.21
CA PRO A 277 9.02 11.17 21.59
C PRO A 277 10.43 11.69 21.86
N SER A 278 10.76 12.85 21.31
CA SER A 278 12.00 13.59 21.60
C SER A 278 11.69 15.07 21.80
N THR A 279 12.59 15.80 22.47
CA THR A 279 12.41 17.23 22.74
C THR A 279 12.36 18.09 21.46
N ASP A 280 12.92 17.60 20.36
CA ASP A 280 13.04 18.31 19.09
C ASP A 280 11.99 17.87 18.06
N THR A 281 11.09 16.96 18.41
CA THR A 281 10.05 16.41 17.55
C THR A 281 8.66 16.66 18.13
N PRO A 282 7.62 16.83 17.30
CA PRO A 282 6.23 16.84 17.76
C PRO A 282 5.88 15.60 18.57
N ASP A 283 5.04 15.77 19.59
CA ASP A 283 4.52 14.64 20.36
C ASP A 283 3.47 13.89 19.53
N VAL A 284 3.79 12.63 19.22
CA VAL A 284 2.93 11.71 18.46
C VAL A 284 2.41 10.56 19.31
N SER A 285 2.66 10.58 20.63
CA SER A 285 2.32 9.49 21.55
C SER A 285 0.81 9.22 21.63
N GLY A 286 -0.01 10.26 21.48
CA GLY A 286 -1.48 10.19 21.47
C GLY A 286 -2.10 9.83 20.12
N VAL A 287 -1.30 9.66 19.07
CA VAL A 287 -1.79 9.58 17.68
C VAL A 287 -1.49 8.24 17.02
N LYS A 288 -1.43 7.17 17.82
CA LYS A 288 -1.37 5.81 17.30
C LYS A 288 -2.68 5.49 16.56
N VAL A 289 -2.73 5.81 15.28
CA VAL A 289 -3.82 5.39 14.42
C VAL A 289 -3.60 3.92 14.08
N THR A 290 -4.66 3.14 14.14
CA THR A 290 -4.69 1.78 13.60
C THR A 290 -4.39 1.91 12.10
N CYS A 291 -3.23 1.42 11.67
CA CYS A 291 -2.91 1.43 10.25
C CYS A 291 -4.01 0.67 9.52
N LEU A 292 -4.70 1.32 8.59
CA LEU A 292 -5.36 0.63 7.50
C LEU A 292 -4.25 0.09 6.60
N LEU A 293 -3.54 -0.94 7.06
CA LEU A 293 -2.88 -1.83 6.12
C LEU A 293 -4.04 -2.42 5.32
N GLN A 294 -4.15 -2.10 4.03
CA GLN A 294 -4.96 -2.90 3.10
C GLN A 294 -4.32 -4.28 3.06
N ILE A 295 -4.69 -5.11 4.03
CA ILE A 295 -4.51 -6.55 4.00
C ILE A 295 -5.80 -7.05 3.37
N VAL A 296 -5.79 -7.15 2.05
CA VAL A 296 -6.85 -7.82 1.28
C VAL A 296 -6.53 -9.31 1.27
#